data_AF-A0A6M4X3B2-F1
#
_entry.id   AF-A0A6M4X3B2-F1
#
_cell.length_a   1.000
_cell.length_b   1.000
_cell.length_c   1.000
_cell.angle_alpha   90.00
_cell.angle_beta   90.00
_cell.angle_gamma   90.00
#
_symmetry.space_group_name_H-M   'P 1'
#
loop_
_entity.id
_entity.type
_entity.pdbx_description
1 polymer ?
#
loop_
_entity_poly.entity_id
_entity_poly.type
_entity_poly.pdbx_seq_one_letter_code
_entity_poly.pdbx_strand_id
1 'polypeptide(L)'
;MVAFSGQAQAATYYQQTSDGCASVYGDYNWWQVGTAGGYEVFDTSWDFTIWDNCSDNKGAGLYTTYYKWENGSWNWHSYTKLGSDSNGANDTPGYAKSQGYSVRDVRLWVCFVGDASSCVMV
;
A
#
# COMPACT_ATOMS: atom_id res chain seq x y z
N MET A 1 -8.31 -0.37 12.95
CA MET A 1 -8.67 -0.39 11.52
C MET A 1 -9.08 1.03 11.16
N VAL A 2 -8.23 1.78 10.44
CA VAL A 2 -8.60 3.12 9.99
C VAL A 2 -9.46 2.93 8.75
N ALA A 3 -10.77 3.02 8.92
CA ALA A 3 -11.69 3.21 7.80
C ALA A 3 -11.60 4.70 7.44
N PHE A 4 -11.00 4.98 6.30
CA PHE A 4 -10.76 6.33 5.84
C PHE A 4 -12.09 6.93 5.35
N SER A 5 -12.67 7.89 6.09
CA SER A 5 -13.82 8.71 5.66
C SER A 5 -13.48 10.21 5.75
N GLY A 6 -13.74 11.01 4.70
CA GLY A 6 -13.60 12.48 4.73
C GLY A 6 -12.91 13.15 3.52
N GLN A 7 -12.68 14.46 3.64
CA GLN A 7 -11.94 15.28 2.66
C GLN A 7 -10.47 14.87 2.53
N ALA A 8 -9.79 15.40 1.52
CA ALA A 8 -8.41 15.07 1.19
C ALA A 8 -7.50 14.98 2.42
N GLN A 9 -6.89 13.82 2.67
CA GLN A 9 -5.89 13.69 3.74
C GLN A 9 -4.56 13.24 3.17
N ALA A 10 -3.50 13.86 3.68
CA ALA A 10 -2.12 13.51 3.44
C ALA A 10 -1.55 13.05 4.78
N ALA A 11 -0.95 11.86 4.83
CA ALA A 11 -0.26 11.40 6.02
C ALA A 11 1.00 10.65 5.63
N THR A 12 2.04 10.83 6.44
CA THR A 12 3.26 10.05 6.39
C THR A 12 3.08 8.80 7.25
N TYR A 13 3.39 7.65 6.69
CA TYR A 13 3.26 6.36 7.35
C TYR A 13 4.61 5.68 7.46
N TYR A 14 4.81 4.98 8.57
CA TYR A 14 5.92 4.08 8.79
C TYR A 14 5.39 2.78 9.36
N GLN A 15 5.80 1.66 8.78
CA GLN A 15 5.53 0.35 9.35
C GLN A 15 6.58 -0.67 8.94
N GLN A 16 6.68 -1.75 9.71
CA GLN A 16 7.59 -2.86 9.49
C GLN A 16 6.95 -4.20 9.85
N THR A 17 7.52 -5.29 9.31
CA THR A 17 7.18 -6.66 9.72
C THR A 17 7.55 -6.90 11.19
N SER A 18 6.98 -7.94 11.80
CA SER A 18 7.16 -8.22 13.24
C SER A 18 8.61 -8.51 13.65
N ASP A 19 9.43 -8.98 12.71
CA ASP A 19 10.87 -9.19 12.87
C ASP A 19 11.72 -7.94 12.53
N GLY A 20 11.08 -6.86 12.03
CA GLY A 20 11.72 -5.60 11.65
C GLY A 20 12.49 -5.65 10.33
N CYS A 21 12.42 -6.76 9.60
CA CYS A 21 13.25 -7.00 8.44
C CYS A 21 12.71 -6.34 7.16
N ALA A 22 11.40 -6.25 6.97
CA ALA A 22 10.82 -5.46 5.88
C ALA A 22 10.14 -4.21 6.45
N SER A 23 10.47 -3.04 5.93
CA SER A 23 9.89 -1.77 6.39
C SER A 23 9.56 -0.82 5.24
N VAL A 24 8.60 0.07 5.47
CA VAL A 24 8.20 1.11 4.53
C VAL A 24 8.07 2.45 5.24
N TYR A 25 8.42 3.51 4.53
CA TYR A 25 8.25 4.88 4.97
C TYR A 25 7.83 5.74 3.78
N GLY A 26 6.78 6.55 3.94
CA GLY A 26 6.36 7.43 2.86
C GLY A 26 5.01 8.08 3.06
N ASP A 27 4.58 8.79 2.03
CA ASP A 27 3.36 9.57 2.04
C ASP A 27 2.23 8.85 1.29
N TYR A 28 1.06 8.84 1.93
CA TYR A 28 -0.19 8.42 1.32
C TYR A 28 -1.19 9.57 1.36
N ASN A 29 -1.65 9.94 0.16
CA ASN A 29 -2.64 10.97 -0.06
C ASN A 29 -3.89 10.34 -0.66
N TRP A 30 -5.06 10.85 -0.27
CA TRP A 30 -6.33 10.42 -0.81
C TRP A 30 -7.33 11.57 -0.78
N TRP A 31 -8.23 11.66 -1.76
CA TRP A 31 -9.26 12.70 -1.84
C TRP A 31 -10.53 12.18 -2.49
N GLN A 32 -11.67 12.59 -1.96
CA GLN A 32 -12.97 12.19 -2.50
C GLN A 32 -13.21 12.87 -3.85
N VAL A 33 -13.60 12.07 -4.84
CA VAL A 33 -13.90 12.52 -6.21
C VAL A 33 -15.37 12.34 -6.59
N GLY A 34 -16.16 11.66 -5.76
CA GLY A 34 -17.61 11.56 -5.96
C GLY A 34 -18.24 10.39 -5.22
N THR A 35 -19.30 9.84 -5.80
CA THR A 35 -20.04 8.68 -5.29
C THR A 35 -20.38 7.71 -6.40
N ALA A 36 -20.30 6.40 -6.15
CA ALA A 36 -20.68 5.35 -7.08
C ALA A 36 -21.24 4.13 -6.35
N GLY A 37 -22.32 3.55 -6.86
CA GLY A 37 -22.96 2.38 -6.26
C GLY A 37 -23.36 2.55 -4.79
N GLY A 38 -23.67 3.78 -4.36
CA GLY A 38 -24.05 4.11 -2.98
C GLY A 38 -22.88 4.37 -2.01
N TYR A 39 -21.64 4.42 -2.50
CA TYR A 39 -20.45 4.66 -1.67
C TYR A 39 -19.65 5.85 -2.18
N GLU A 40 -18.88 6.46 -1.29
CA GLU A 40 -17.89 7.47 -1.63
C GLU A 40 -16.78 6.86 -2.48
N VAL A 41 -16.28 7.65 -3.42
CA VAL A 41 -15.23 7.28 -4.37
C VAL A 41 -14.04 8.20 -4.14
N PHE A 42 -12.86 7.62 -4.06
CA PHE A 42 -11.61 8.33 -3.81
C PHE A 42 -10.60 8.07 -4.92
N ASP A 43 -9.77 9.07 -5.16
CA ASP A 43 -8.48 8.89 -5.85
C ASP A 43 -7.35 8.97 -4.82
N THR A 44 -6.24 8.30 -5.11
CA THR A 44 -5.12 8.12 -4.20
C THR A 44 -3.78 8.35 -4.86
N SER A 45 -2.80 8.82 -4.08
CA SER A 45 -1.39 8.91 -4.48
C SER A 45 -0.51 8.31 -3.39
N TRP A 46 0.46 7.49 -3.81
CA TRP A 46 1.42 6.80 -2.96
C TRP A 46 2.83 7.21 -3.34
N ASP A 47 3.66 7.54 -2.37
CA ASP A 47 5.10 7.78 -2.54
C ASP A 47 5.85 7.18 -1.35
N PHE A 48 6.34 5.97 -1.51
CA PHE A 48 6.97 5.19 -0.44
C PHE A 48 8.37 4.73 -0.81
N THR A 49 9.23 4.72 0.20
CA THR A 49 10.50 4.00 0.21
C THR A 49 10.31 2.68 0.95
N ILE A 50 10.89 1.61 0.43
CA ILE A 50 10.76 0.24 0.90
C ILE A 50 12.17 -0.27 1.20
N TRP A 51 12.36 -0.82 2.40
CA TRP A 51 13.64 -1.33 2.85
C TRP A 51 13.51 -2.80 3.23
N ASP A 52 14.36 -3.63 2.65
CA ASP A 52 14.80 -4.83 3.34
C ASP A 52 15.96 -4.45 4.27
N ASN A 53 15.92 -4.90 5.52
CA ASN A 53 16.90 -4.60 6.56
C ASN A 53 17.70 -5.85 6.96
N CYS A 54 17.30 -7.04 6.51
CA CYS A 54 17.87 -8.32 6.94
C CYS A 54 18.46 -9.10 5.77
N SER A 55 19.70 -9.57 5.90
CA SER A 55 20.33 -10.40 4.86
C SER A 55 19.84 -11.85 4.95
N ASP A 56 18.56 -12.07 4.65
CA ASP A 56 17.87 -13.38 4.75
C ASP A 56 17.46 -13.96 3.39
N ASN A 57 17.86 -13.29 2.29
CA ASN A 57 17.51 -13.58 0.90
C ASN A 57 16.00 -13.41 0.57
N LYS A 58 15.25 -12.71 1.42
CA LYS A 58 13.89 -12.27 1.11
C LYS A 58 13.94 -10.80 0.69
N GLY A 59 13.08 -10.38 -0.23
CA GLY A 59 12.88 -8.96 -0.53
C GLY A 59 11.79 -8.36 0.36
N ALA A 60 11.74 -7.04 0.47
CA ALA A 60 10.63 -6.32 1.09
C ALA A 60 9.69 -5.76 0.03
N GLY A 61 8.37 -5.78 0.28
CA GLY A 61 7.36 -5.32 -0.68
C GLY A 61 6.26 -4.50 -0.03
N LEU A 62 5.79 -3.47 -0.76
CA LEU A 62 4.59 -2.72 -0.44
C LEU A 62 3.44 -3.21 -1.32
N TYR A 63 2.32 -3.51 -0.68
CA TYR A 63 1.11 -4.03 -1.32
C TYR A 63 -0.10 -3.21 -0.90
N THR A 64 -1.13 -3.22 -1.74
CA THR A 64 -2.41 -2.58 -1.44
C THR A 64 -3.59 -3.51 -1.68
N THR A 65 -4.63 -3.34 -0.88
CA THR A 65 -5.94 -3.98 -1.07
C THR A 65 -7.02 -2.90 -1.12
N TYR A 66 -7.97 -3.01 -2.04
CA TYR A 66 -9.00 -1.99 -2.23
C TYR A 66 -10.20 -2.53 -3.03
N TYR A 67 -11.32 -1.83 -2.96
CA TYR A 67 -12.39 -1.97 -3.95
C TYR A 67 -12.25 -0.91 -5.03
N LYS A 68 -12.50 -1.29 -6.29
CA LYS A 68 -12.48 -0.39 -7.44
C LYS A 68 -13.84 -0.35 -8.13
N TRP A 69 -14.31 0.84 -8.47
CA TRP A 69 -15.51 0.99 -9.29
C TRP A 69 -15.14 0.82 -10.76
N GLU A 70 -15.60 -0.28 -11.36
CA GLU A 70 -15.34 -0.59 -12.76
C GLU A 70 -16.51 -1.40 -13.33
N ASN A 71 -16.85 -1.14 -14.60
CA ASN A 71 -17.96 -1.81 -15.29
C ASN A 71 -19.32 -1.70 -14.56
N GLY A 72 -19.55 -0.62 -13.82
CA GLY A 72 -20.80 -0.39 -13.08
C GLY A 72 -20.93 -1.18 -11.78
N SER A 73 -19.85 -1.77 -11.26
CA SER A 73 -19.84 -2.50 -10.00
C SER A 73 -18.56 -2.27 -9.19
N TRP A 74 -18.62 -2.59 -7.90
CA TRP A 74 -17.45 -2.61 -7.01
C TRP A 74 -16.74 -3.96 -7.10
N ASN A 75 -15.49 -3.94 -7.54
CA ASN A 75 -14.65 -5.13 -7.70
C ASN A 75 -13.52 -5.12 -6.68
N TRP A 76 -13.28 -6.27 -6.03
CA TRP A 76 -12.22 -6.40 -5.04
C TRP A 76 -10.87 -6.66 -5.69
N HIS A 77 -9.86 -5.89 -5.31
CA HIS A 77 -8.47 -6.06 -5.74
C HIS A 77 -7.62 -6.40 -4.51
N SER A 78 -7.09 -7.62 -4.48
CA SER A 78 -6.27 -8.12 -3.37
C SER A 78 -4.78 -7.96 -3.63
N TYR A 79 -4.02 -7.56 -2.61
CA TYR A 79 -2.55 -7.56 -2.55
C TYR A 79 -1.85 -7.18 -3.87
N THR A 80 -2.31 -6.08 -4.47
CA THR A 80 -1.66 -5.52 -5.65
C THR A 80 -0.32 -4.94 -5.23
N LYS A 81 0.77 -5.42 -5.83
CA LYS A 81 2.13 -4.94 -5.53
C LYS A 81 2.31 -3.51 -6.05
N LEU A 82 2.74 -2.60 -5.18
CA LEU A 82 3.08 -1.21 -5.53
C LEU A 82 4.57 -1.03 -5.83
N GLY A 83 5.43 -1.79 -5.13
CA GLY A 83 6.87 -1.80 -5.34
C GLY A 83 7.56 -2.82 -4.43
N SER A 84 8.87 -2.98 -4.60
CA SER A 84 9.69 -3.80 -3.70
C SER A 84 11.15 -3.39 -3.73
N ASP A 85 11.83 -3.63 -2.62
CA ASP A 85 13.26 -3.88 -2.59
C ASP A 85 13.47 -5.38 -2.85
N SER A 86 13.88 -5.71 -4.08
CA SER A 86 14.17 -7.10 -4.48
C SER A 86 15.65 -7.45 -4.36
N ASN A 87 16.51 -6.45 -4.12
CA ASN A 87 17.96 -6.61 -4.12
C ASN A 87 18.49 -6.97 -2.72
N GLY A 88 17.68 -6.68 -1.70
CA GLY A 88 17.87 -7.12 -0.32
C GLY A 88 18.69 -6.13 0.51
N ALA A 89 18.87 -6.48 1.80
CA ALA A 89 19.35 -5.64 2.90
C ALA A 89 20.58 -4.74 2.75
N ASN A 90 21.32 -4.82 1.66
CA ASN A 90 22.59 -4.11 1.48
C ASN A 90 22.63 -3.23 0.22
N ASP A 91 21.50 -3.05 -0.47
CA ASP A 91 21.44 -2.30 -1.71
C ASP A 91 20.50 -1.07 -1.61
N THR A 92 20.30 -0.42 -2.75
CA THR A 92 19.40 0.71 -2.93
C THR A 92 17.98 0.29 -2.56
N PRO A 93 17.27 1.07 -1.70
CA PRO A 93 15.91 0.73 -1.33
C PRO A 93 14.98 0.69 -2.54
N GLY A 94 13.89 -0.06 -2.39
CA GLY A 94 12.78 -0.03 -3.33
C GLY A 94 11.99 1.27 -3.23
N TYR A 95 11.41 1.69 -4.34
CA TYR A 95 10.51 2.85 -4.36
C TYR A 95 9.17 2.46 -4.97
N ALA A 96 8.08 2.96 -4.38
CA ALA A 96 6.73 2.79 -4.87
C ALA A 96 6.07 4.15 -5.03
N LYS A 97 6.03 4.63 -6.28
CA LYS A 97 5.32 5.85 -6.66
C LYS A 97 4.20 5.51 -7.63
N SER A 98 2.96 5.59 -7.18
CA SER A 98 1.80 5.17 -7.96
C SER A 98 0.53 5.87 -7.52
N GLN A 99 -0.54 5.72 -8.30
CA GLN A 99 -1.85 6.31 -8.05
C GLN A 99 -2.94 5.26 -8.18
N GLY A 100 -4.01 5.45 -7.41
CA GLY A 100 -5.24 4.66 -7.48
C GLY A 100 -6.40 5.57 -7.86
N TYR A 101 -7.32 5.05 -8.66
CA TYR A 101 -8.43 5.83 -9.19
C TYR A 101 -9.75 5.12 -8.99
N SER A 102 -10.76 5.87 -8.60
CA SER A 102 -12.11 5.36 -8.37
C SER A 102 -12.14 4.19 -7.37
N VAL A 103 -11.46 4.37 -6.24
CA VAL A 103 -11.26 3.33 -5.21
C VAL A 103 -11.97 3.66 -3.90
N ARG A 104 -12.09 2.64 -3.04
CA ARG A 104 -12.49 2.75 -1.64
C ARG A 104 -11.86 1.64 -0.80
N ASP A 105 -11.93 1.78 0.52
CA ASP A 105 -11.42 0.80 1.50
C ASP A 105 -9.97 0.41 1.25
N VAL A 106 -9.15 1.38 0.83
CA VAL A 106 -7.73 1.19 0.52
C VAL A 106 -6.98 0.87 1.81
N ARG A 107 -6.17 -0.18 1.79
CA ARG A 107 -5.26 -0.55 2.87
C ARG A 107 -3.89 -0.86 2.29
N LEU A 108 -2.86 -0.39 2.97
CA LEU A 108 -1.47 -0.61 2.61
C LEU A 108 -0.86 -1.68 3.52
N TRP A 109 0.06 -2.47 2.97
CA TRP A 109 0.67 -3.60 3.64
C TRP A 109 2.16 -3.68 3.30
N VAL A 110 3.00 -3.86 4.31
CA VAL A 110 4.40 -4.25 4.14
C VAL A 110 4.55 -5.73 4.41
N CYS A 111 5.22 -6.45 3.50
CA CYS A 111 5.45 -7.89 3.62
C CYS A 111 6.83 -8.25 3.05
N PHE A 112 7.34 -9.43 3.39
CA PHE A 112 8.35 -10.07 2.57
C PHE A 112 7.76 -10.50 1.22
N VAL A 113 8.55 -10.37 0.17
CA VAL A 113 8.19 -10.77 -1.18
C VAL A 113 7.98 -12.29 -1.22
N GLY A 114 6.76 -12.71 -1.60
CA GLY A 114 6.39 -14.12 -1.69
C GLY A 114 5.91 -14.75 -0.38
N ASP A 115 5.86 -14.00 0.72
CA ASP A 115 5.39 -14.49 2.02
C ASP A 115 4.29 -13.59 2.61
N ALA A 116 3.04 -13.90 2.25
CA ALA A 116 1.88 -13.16 2.73
C ALA A 116 1.64 -13.29 4.24
N SER A 117 2.22 -14.29 4.91
CA SER A 117 2.07 -14.48 6.36
C SER A 117 2.82 -13.44 7.17
N SER A 118 3.82 -12.79 6.56
CA SER A 118 4.61 -11.72 7.15
C SER A 118 3.92 -10.35 7.11
N CYS A 119 2.80 -10.21 6.38
CA CYS A 119 2.22 -8.91 6.09
C CYS A 119 1.75 -8.15 7.34
N VAL A 120 2.19 -6.89 7.47
CA VAL A 120 1.71 -5.95 8.48
C VAL A 120 1.02 -4.77 7.78
N MET A 121 -0.15 -4.40 8.29
CA MET A 121 -0.90 -3.24 7.77
C MET A 121 -0.17 -1.95 8.15
N VAL A 122 0.07 -1.11 7.15
CA VAL A 122 0.72 0.20 7.26
C VAL A 122 -0.27 1.24 7.78
#